data_AF-Q385Y2-F1
#
_entry.id   AF-Q385Y2-F1
#
_cell.length_a   1.000
_cell.length_b   1.000
_cell.length_c   1.000
_cell.angle_alpha   90.00
_cell.angle_beta   90.00
_cell.angle_gamma   90.00
#
_symmetry.space_group_name_H-M   'P 1'
#
loop_
_entity.id
_entity.type
_entity.pdbx_description
1 polymer ?
#
loop_
_entity_poly.entity_id
_entity_poly.type
_entity_poly.pdbx_seq_one_letter_code
_entity_poly.pdbx_strand_id
1 'polypeptide(L)'
;MQSRVSPGSGRRNRLSTPEAPQRTNAVPSGDTVISTFANVDLRVAKAAMNDYARSCEVMARENEQLRLELQRQEEESIKVVEHLKEKLEEARNTVMEQQNEINRLQHEGNEATEAVRRQYTQMLGERDEQVAQYAALTQRLQTEMRACARSIHLREESRLEVQRLRDQIEEMTARHESELSALRFQTVDRKMRLLALEETMRESHQARVEHESSLLLEKKSHELLKNYRELQEERTRLVKDIDELMQLTTMKAAEFVDERRKGDLHQHACEEALRRIANSNKRSCEMQMKTQRLEQHVKELLQEKKSLREELSRQYEGKIQALEKALAETQSSLRCHRTELQRMRYAASKIVEQRSDLEKFFYVALNDVRKMRTKSSKNRGNTPHSTSHTSPSMSLHSNSTLKQCASFSSKLPQLSPPQKAQQAEPNLSSRNSAVLSASTGETRLQPHSPCVPAPPPPVQEVCASATSAAGKQARQERPAPLRRAHSNGIKPTQDAPVRGTVENVDSRLHINLGEDGKGVYLNDLSWDDKEKIIKALLFFINQTCYQPLSKTGGENVDEPEPVTAN
;
A
#
# COMPACT_ATOMS: atom_id res chain seq x y z
N MET A 1 90.78 95.37 38.34
CA MET A 1 91.51 95.74 39.57
C MET A 1 91.96 97.20 39.40
N GLN A 2 91.58 98.11 40.30
CA GLN A 2 92.31 98.53 41.52
C GLN A 2 93.71 99.15 41.22
N SER A 3 94.15 100.29 41.80
CA SER A 3 93.46 101.33 42.59
C SER A 3 94.42 102.49 43.00
N ARG A 4 93.96 103.77 43.00
CA ARG A 4 94.63 104.97 43.62
C ARG A 4 95.97 105.35 42.93
N VAL A 5 96.67 106.48 43.15
CA VAL A 5 96.67 107.61 44.12
C VAL A 5 96.91 108.91 43.31
N SER A 6 96.10 109.98 43.33
CA SER A 6 96.00 111.14 44.26
C SER A 6 97.26 112.04 44.45
N PRO A 7 97.12 113.37 44.68
CA PRO A 7 98.19 114.35 44.38
C PRO A 7 98.64 115.27 45.53
N GLY A 8 99.75 116.01 45.31
CA GLY A 8 100.08 117.27 46.01
C GLY A 8 101.48 117.80 45.63
N SER A 9 101.97 118.98 46.03
CA SER A 9 101.39 120.33 46.28
C SER A 9 102.37 121.14 47.16
N GLY A 10 102.93 122.24 46.64
CA GLY A 10 103.71 123.25 47.39
C GLY A 10 105.24 123.21 47.23
N ARG A 11 106.01 124.27 47.58
CA ARG A 11 105.65 125.68 47.91
C ARG A 11 106.91 126.57 48.05
N ARG A 12 106.79 127.90 47.86
CA ARG A 12 107.73 129.01 48.27
C ARG A 12 109.08 129.04 47.51
N ASN A 13 109.93 130.09 47.43
CA ASN A 13 109.99 131.58 47.60
C ASN A 13 111.53 131.91 47.54
N ARG A 14 112.11 133.13 47.43
CA ARG A 14 111.81 134.49 46.89
C ARG A 14 113.15 135.30 46.91
N LEU A 15 113.33 136.27 46.01
CA LEU A 15 114.14 137.54 46.05
C LEU A 15 115.43 137.66 46.92
N SER A 16 116.52 138.25 46.37
CA SER A 16 117.04 139.62 46.70
C SER A 16 118.46 139.98 46.17
N THR A 17 118.72 141.30 46.05
CA THR A 17 119.97 142.06 45.73
C THR A 17 120.36 142.96 46.96
N PRO A 18 121.32 143.94 47.00
CA PRO A 18 122.47 144.41 46.14
C PRO A 18 123.80 144.79 46.95
N GLU A 19 124.64 145.71 46.41
CA GLU A 19 125.63 146.67 47.06
C GLU A 19 127.13 146.33 47.43
N ALA A 20 128.11 146.90 46.67
CA ALA A 20 129.00 148.10 46.94
C ALA A 20 129.78 148.32 48.29
N PRO A 21 130.67 149.35 48.51
CA PRO A 21 131.82 149.96 47.74
C PRO A 21 133.09 150.43 48.58
N GLN A 22 134.03 151.24 47.99
CA GLN A 22 135.08 152.16 48.60
C GLN A 22 136.48 151.57 49.04
N ARG A 23 137.65 152.24 49.31
CA ARG A 23 138.38 153.58 49.11
C ARG A 23 139.86 153.44 49.71
N THR A 24 140.92 154.31 49.77
CA THR A 24 141.42 155.68 49.31
C THR A 24 142.94 155.92 49.67
N ASN A 25 143.58 157.01 49.14
CA ASN A 25 144.71 157.86 49.71
C ASN A 25 146.22 157.42 49.61
N ALA A 26 147.28 158.28 49.66
CA ALA A 26 147.52 159.76 49.48
C ALA A 26 149.07 160.11 49.42
N VAL A 27 149.49 161.38 49.14
CA VAL A 27 150.93 161.81 48.88
C VAL A 27 151.27 163.28 49.31
N PRO A 28 152.48 163.61 49.87
CA PRO A 28 152.94 165.01 50.19
C PRO A 28 154.43 165.43 49.91
N SER A 29 154.70 166.77 49.81
CA SER A 29 156.02 167.52 49.91
C SER A 29 157.15 167.20 48.89
N GLY A 30 158.32 167.89 48.75
CA GLY A 30 159.00 169.10 49.31
C GLY A 30 160.37 169.32 48.58
N ASP A 31 161.28 170.30 48.76
CA ASP A 31 161.38 171.56 49.56
C ASP A 31 162.32 172.63 48.87
N THR A 32 163.29 173.31 49.54
CA THR A 32 163.95 174.58 49.10
C THR A 32 165.50 174.71 49.17
N VAL A 33 166.09 175.64 48.37
CA VAL A 33 167.35 176.46 48.52
C VAL A 33 167.74 177.04 47.12
N ILE A 34 167.93 178.33 46.76
CA ILE A 34 168.35 179.62 47.38
C ILE A 34 169.90 179.78 47.42
N SER A 35 170.60 180.73 46.77
CA SER A 35 170.20 181.85 45.88
C SER A 35 171.31 182.35 44.91
N THR A 36 172.44 181.65 44.72
CA THR A 36 173.67 182.24 44.12
C THR A 36 174.24 181.56 42.86
N PHE A 37 173.74 180.40 42.41
CA PHE A 37 174.18 179.73 41.17
C PHE A 37 173.25 179.95 39.94
N ALA A 38 172.24 180.80 40.11
CA ALA A 38 171.03 180.92 39.28
C ALA A 38 171.18 181.18 37.75
N ASN A 39 172.39 181.40 37.22
CA ASN A 39 172.64 181.56 35.78
C ASN A 39 173.13 180.27 35.08
N VAL A 40 173.50 179.22 35.82
CA VAL A 40 173.84 177.89 35.26
C VAL A 40 172.63 176.97 35.32
N ASP A 41 171.98 176.89 36.49
CA ASP A 41 170.87 175.96 36.75
C ASP A 41 169.66 176.19 35.84
N LEU A 42 169.41 177.43 35.37
CA LEU A 42 168.31 177.73 34.44
C LEU A 42 168.45 177.00 33.09
N ARG A 43 169.67 176.59 32.71
CA ARG A 43 169.91 175.76 31.51
C ARG A 43 169.68 174.27 31.80
N VAL A 44 170.12 173.80 32.96
CA VAL A 44 169.92 172.41 33.42
C VAL A 44 168.43 172.12 33.66
N ALA A 45 167.70 173.04 34.30
CA ALA A 45 166.26 172.93 34.51
C ALA A 45 165.46 172.91 33.19
N LYS A 46 165.89 173.65 32.17
CA LYS A 46 165.27 173.56 30.82
C LYS A 46 165.55 172.24 30.12
N ALA A 47 166.74 171.65 30.29
CA ALA A 47 167.00 170.30 29.82
C ALA A 47 166.12 169.27 30.54
N ALA A 48 166.09 169.32 31.87
CA ALA A 48 165.26 168.43 32.70
C ALA A 48 163.76 168.54 32.38
N MET A 49 163.22 169.75 32.12
CA MET A 49 161.84 169.91 31.67
C MET A 49 161.58 169.29 30.28
N ASN A 50 162.52 169.41 29.34
CA ASN A 50 162.39 168.76 28.02
C ASN A 50 162.50 167.23 28.12
N ASP A 51 163.28 166.71 29.06
CA ASP A 51 163.38 165.27 29.32
C ASP A 51 162.13 164.74 30.02
N TYR A 52 161.57 165.49 30.99
CA TYR A 52 160.29 165.16 31.62
C TYR A 52 159.13 165.22 30.62
N ALA A 53 159.12 166.23 29.73
CA ALA A 53 158.14 166.31 28.63
C ALA A 53 158.23 165.10 27.69
N ARG A 54 159.45 164.70 27.28
CA ARG A 54 159.67 163.46 26.50
C ARG A 54 159.24 162.21 27.26
N SER A 55 159.49 162.14 28.57
CA SER A 55 159.02 161.02 29.41
C SER A 55 157.49 160.96 29.49
N CYS A 56 156.81 162.11 29.57
CA CYS A 56 155.35 162.18 29.50
C CYS A 56 154.82 161.77 28.12
N GLU A 57 155.48 162.13 27.01
CA GLU A 57 155.09 161.65 25.68
C GLU A 57 155.31 160.13 25.53
N VAL A 58 156.38 159.56 26.09
CA VAL A 58 156.61 158.10 26.09
C VAL A 58 155.53 157.40 26.90
N MET A 59 155.28 157.83 28.14
CA MET A 59 154.18 157.35 28.99
C MET A 59 152.80 157.48 28.32
N ALA A 60 152.57 158.54 27.53
CA ALA A 60 151.34 158.72 26.78
C ALA A 60 151.21 157.72 25.62
N ARG A 61 152.28 157.50 24.84
CA ARG A 61 152.34 156.47 23.78
C ARG A 61 152.17 155.07 24.35
N GLU A 62 152.76 154.79 25.50
CA GLU A 62 152.63 153.51 26.23
C GLU A 62 151.21 153.32 26.80
N ASN A 63 150.57 154.38 27.32
CA ASN A 63 149.14 154.35 27.67
C ASN A 63 148.24 154.07 26.45
N GLU A 64 148.56 154.68 25.31
CA GLU A 64 147.81 154.47 24.06
C GLU A 64 147.97 153.03 23.56
N GLN A 65 149.19 152.48 23.64
CA GLN A 65 149.47 151.08 23.35
C GLN A 65 148.72 150.13 24.30
N LEU A 66 148.74 150.37 25.62
CA LEU A 66 148.01 149.57 26.59
C LEU A 66 146.48 149.65 26.39
N ARG A 67 145.93 150.78 25.93
CA ARG A 67 144.51 150.87 25.53
C ARG A 67 144.21 150.06 24.27
N LEU A 68 145.10 150.10 23.27
CA LEU A 68 144.95 149.30 22.06
C LEU A 68 145.09 147.80 22.34
N GLU A 69 145.97 147.39 23.25
CA GLU A 69 146.08 146.01 23.73
C GLU A 69 144.86 145.59 24.54
N LEU A 70 144.34 146.45 25.43
CA LEU A 70 143.12 146.17 26.19
C LEU A 70 141.91 146.03 25.24
N GLN A 71 141.71 146.99 24.32
CA GLN A 71 140.63 146.92 23.33
C GLN A 71 140.77 145.67 22.45
N ARG A 72 141.99 145.31 22.06
CA ARG A 72 142.25 144.07 21.31
C ARG A 72 141.88 142.83 22.16
N GLN A 73 142.20 142.79 23.45
CA GLN A 73 141.80 141.70 24.34
C GLN A 73 140.28 141.66 24.56
N GLU A 74 139.61 142.81 24.64
CA GLU A 74 138.14 142.89 24.68
C GLU A 74 137.52 142.35 23.38
N GLU A 75 138.06 142.73 22.22
CA GLU A 75 137.64 142.18 20.93
C GLU A 75 137.91 140.66 20.80
N GLU A 76 139.06 140.17 21.27
CA GLU A 76 139.38 138.74 21.31
C GLU A 76 138.44 137.99 22.26
N SER A 77 138.13 138.57 23.43
CA SER A 77 137.17 138.02 24.38
C SER A 77 135.74 138.01 23.82
N ILE A 78 135.33 139.04 23.07
CA ILE A 78 134.04 139.08 22.38
C ILE A 78 133.98 137.97 21.34
N LYS A 79 135.01 137.84 20.49
CA LYS A 79 135.11 136.77 19.47
C LYS A 79 135.04 135.37 20.10
N VAL A 80 135.69 135.16 21.27
CA VAL A 80 135.59 133.90 22.03
C VAL A 80 134.19 133.67 22.58
N VAL A 81 133.52 134.70 23.13
CA VAL A 81 132.14 134.60 23.63
C VAL A 81 131.14 134.37 22.49
N GLU A 82 131.35 134.94 21.31
CA GLU A 82 130.53 134.72 20.13
C GLU A 82 130.67 133.29 19.60
N HIS A 83 131.90 132.80 19.40
CA HIS A 83 132.17 131.39 19.05
C HIS A 83 131.68 130.39 20.13
N LEU A 84 131.64 130.76 21.41
CA LEU A 84 131.02 129.96 22.46
C LEU A 84 129.48 129.99 22.43
N LYS A 85 128.85 131.10 22.02
CA LYS A 85 127.40 131.14 21.76
C LYS A 85 127.04 130.29 20.54
N GLU A 86 127.78 130.45 19.45
CA GLU A 86 127.65 129.68 18.22
C GLU A 86 127.71 128.17 18.52
N LYS A 87 128.75 127.71 19.22
CA LYS A 87 128.86 126.31 19.68
C LYS A 87 127.77 125.85 20.63
N LEU A 88 127.20 126.75 21.42
CA LEU A 88 126.07 126.43 22.31
C LEU A 88 124.74 126.36 21.53
N GLU A 89 124.60 127.10 20.43
CA GLU A 89 123.48 127.01 19.50
C GLU A 89 123.61 125.78 18.57
N GLU A 90 124.80 125.44 18.09
CA GLU A 90 125.11 124.14 17.47
C GLU A 90 124.73 122.97 18.40
N ALA A 91 125.13 123.04 19.68
CA ALA A 91 124.79 122.01 20.68
C ALA A 91 123.28 121.94 20.96
N ARG A 92 122.56 123.07 20.94
CA ARG A 92 121.09 123.09 21.06
C ARG A 92 120.40 122.50 19.83
N ASN A 93 120.89 122.83 18.64
CA ASN A 93 120.32 122.35 17.37
C ASN A 93 120.51 120.84 17.24
N THR A 94 121.71 120.32 17.52
CA THR A 94 121.98 118.87 17.53
C THR A 94 121.19 118.12 18.61
N VAL A 95 120.95 118.71 19.80
CA VAL A 95 120.02 118.14 20.79
C VAL A 95 118.56 118.16 20.30
N MET A 96 118.15 119.20 19.57
CA MET A 96 116.81 119.28 18.97
C MET A 96 116.62 118.25 17.85
N GLU A 97 117.63 118.06 17.00
CA GLU A 97 117.68 117.00 15.98
C GLU A 97 117.61 115.61 16.61
N GLN A 98 118.40 115.34 17.66
CA GLN A 98 118.36 114.09 18.41
C GLN A 98 116.98 113.87 19.06
N GLN A 99 116.35 114.89 19.63
CA GLN A 99 115.01 114.78 20.19
C GLN A 99 113.95 114.52 19.11
N ASN A 100 114.06 115.16 17.94
CA ASN A 100 113.17 114.91 16.81
C ASN A 100 113.35 113.49 16.23
N GLU A 101 114.58 112.99 16.16
CA GLU A 101 114.90 111.62 15.75
C GLU A 101 114.40 110.58 16.76
N ILE A 102 114.55 110.84 18.07
CA ILE A 102 113.94 110.01 19.13
C ILE A 102 112.42 110.00 18.98
N ASN A 103 111.78 111.15 18.71
CA ASN A 103 110.34 111.24 18.48
C ASN A 103 109.91 110.45 17.22
N ARG A 104 110.71 110.51 16.13
CA ARG A 104 110.48 109.75 14.90
C ARG A 104 110.56 108.25 15.15
N LEU A 105 111.64 107.77 15.79
CA LEU A 105 111.84 106.36 16.13
C LEU A 105 110.79 105.84 17.13
N GLN A 106 110.31 106.68 18.05
CA GLN A 106 109.16 106.35 18.90
C GLN A 106 107.86 106.25 18.09
N HIS A 107 107.63 107.11 17.10
CA HIS A 107 106.46 107.04 16.24
C HIS A 107 106.47 105.77 15.38
N GLU A 108 107.60 105.49 14.70
CA GLU A 108 107.79 104.28 13.87
C GLU A 108 107.72 103.00 14.71
N GLY A 109 108.28 103.00 15.92
CA GLY A 109 108.13 101.91 16.88
C GLY A 109 106.67 101.70 17.31
N ASN A 110 105.93 102.78 17.59
CA ASN A 110 104.51 102.69 17.89
C ASN A 110 103.72 102.13 16.70
N GLU A 111 103.89 102.67 15.49
CA GLU A 111 103.24 102.18 14.27
C GLU A 111 103.52 100.70 13.99
N ALA A 112 104.77 100.26 14.17
CA ALA A 112 105.15 98.85 14.05
C ALA A 112 104.44 97.98 15.09
N THR A 113 104.38 98.39 16.36
CA THR A 113 103.62 97.64 17.38
C THR A 113 102.12 97.63 17.09
N GLU A 114 101.56 98.71 16.52
CA GLU A 114 100.15 98.74 16.11
C GLU A 114 99.89 97.87 14.88
N ALA A 115 100.77 97.82 13.90
CA ALA A 115 100.66 96.92 12.75
C ALA A 115 100.65 95.45 13.21
N VAL A 116 101.54 95.09 14.14
CA VAL A 116 101.56 93.75 14.76
C VAL A 116 100.29 93.50 15.59
N ARG A 117 99.81 94.47 16.37
CA ARG A 117 98.51 94.36 17.09
C ARG A 117 97.34 94.15 16.11
N ARG A 118 97.30 94.87 14.99
CA ARG A 118 96.26 94.71 13.94
C ARG A 118 96.29 93.31 13.34
N GLN A 119 97.48 92.80 13.00
CA GLN A 119 97.64 91.42 12.49
C GLN A 119 97.18 90.35 13.49
N TYR A 120 97.58 90.45 14.77
CA TYR A 120 97.08 89.53 15.80
C TYR A 120 95.58 89.67 16.05
N THR A 121 95.02 90.89 15.99
CA THR A 121 93.57 91.12 16.13
C THR A 121 92.79 90.49 14.97
N GLN A 122 93.29 90.60 13.73
CA GLN A 122 92.70 89.92 12.57
C GLN A 122 92.77 88.40 12.72
N MET A 123 93.94 87.84 13.05
CA MET A 123 94.10 86.39 13.25
C MET A 123 93.23 85.85 14.40
N LEU A 124 92.98 86.63 15.45
CA LEU A 124 92.02 86.27 16.50
C LEU A 124 90.60 86.26 15.96
N GLY A 125 90.17 87.30 15.23
CA GLY A 125 88.84 87.34 14.59
C GLY A 125 88.60 86.16 13.64
N GLU A 126 89.56 85.85 12.76
CA GLU A 126 89.50 84.69 11.87
C GLU A 126 89.37 83.34 12.62
N ARG A 127 89.94 83.25 13.83
CA ARG A 127 89.84 82.04 14.67
C ARG A 127 88.55 81.99 15.47
N ASP A 128 88.05 83.12 15.96
CA ASP A 128 86.75 83.21 16.61
C ASP A 128 85.61 82.90 15.63
N GLU A 129 85.72 83.35 14.37
CA GLU A 129 84.82 82.94 13.28
C GLU A 129 84.87 81.43 13.02
N GLN A 130 86.06 80.83 12.96
CA GLN A 130 86.21 79.37 12.79
C GLN A 130 85.62 78.61 13.99
N VAL A 131 85.85 79.07 15.22
CA VAL A 131 85.26 78.49 16.44
C VAL A 131 83.73 78.60 16.41
N ALA A 132 83.17 79.72 15.97
CA ALA A 132 81.73 79.89 15.79
C ALA A 132 81.15 78.94 14.72
N GLN A 133 81.85 78.75 13.59
CA GLN A 133 81.46 77.79 12.55
C GLN A 133 81.48 76.33 13.06
N TYR A 134 82.54 75.92 13.77
CA TYR A 134 82.62 74.59 14.37
C TYR A 134 81.59 74.38 15.48
N ALA A 135 81.28 75.41 16.27
CA ALA A 135 80.22 75.37 17.27
C ALA A 135 78.84 75.20 16.62
N ALA A 136 78.53 75.93 15.54
CA ALA A 136 77.29 75.80 14.78
C ALA A 136 77.15 74.41 14.13
N LEU A 137 78.22 73.89 13.52
CA LEU A 137 78.25 72.52 12.97
C LEU A 137 78.04 71.47 14.08
N THR A 138 78.68 71.64 15.24
CA THR A 138 78.51 70.74 16.39
C THR A 138 77.07 70.77 16.92
N GLN A 139 76.47 71.95 17.05
CA GLN A 139 75.06 72.07 17.44
C GLN A 139 74.12 71.38 16.44
N ARG A 140 74.37 71.54 15.13
CA ARG A 140 73.61 70.87 14.08
C ARG A 140 73.74 69.34 14.15
N LEU A 141 74.95 68.82 14.27
CA LEU A 141 75.15 67.37 14.41
C LEU A 141 74.47 66.83 15.67
N GLN A 142 74.48 67.58 16.78
CA GLN A 142 73.74 67.20 17.98
C GLN A 142 72.21 67.27 17.80
N THR A 143 71.64 68.21 17.04
CA THR A 143 70.18 68.23 16.79
C THR A 143 69.76 67.12 15.82
N GLU A 144 70.57 66.81 14.81
CA GLU A 144 70.39 65.66 13.90
C GLU A 144 70.49 64.33 14.67
N MET A 145 71.50 64.13 15.52
CA MET A 145 71.60 62.94 16.39
C MET A 145 70.38 62.79 17.32
N ARG A 146 69.91 63.87 17.96
CA ARG A 146 68.70 63.85 18.79
C ARG A 146 67.43 63.55 17.97
N ALA A 147 67.38 63.95 16.70
CA ALA A 147 66.27 63.61 15.81
C ALA A 147 66.30 62.14 15.37
N CYS A 148 67.48 61.60 15.05
CA CYS A 148 67.66 60.17 14.77
C CYS A 148 67.28 59.31 15.97
N ALA A 149 67.70 59.66 17.19
CA ALA A 149 67.31 58.94 18.41
C ALA A 149 65.79 58.90 18.62
N ARG A 150 65.09 60.04 18.46
CA ARG A 150 63.61 60.07 18.51
C ARG A 150 62.97 59.21 17.42
N SER A 151 63.53 59.18 16.21
CA SER A 151 63.03 58.36 15.11
C SER A 151 63.25 56.85 15.34
N ILE A 152 64.30 56.47 16.07
CA ILE A 152 64.53 55.09 16.51
C ILE A 152 63.47 54.70 17.54
N HIS A 153 63.29 55.47 18.61
CA HIS A 153 62.29 55.17 19.63
C HIS A 153 60.86 55.11 19.07
N LEU A 154 60.47 56.04 18.18
CA LEU A 154 59.15 55.98 17.54
C LEU A 154 58.96 54.71 16.67
N ARG A 155 60.03 54.18 16.07
CA ARG A 155 60.00 52.89 15.35
C ARG A 155 59.94 51.69 16.29
N GLU A 156 60.58 51.77 17.45
CA GLU A 156 60.52 50.76 18.51
C GLU A 156 59.11 50.68 19.10
N GLU A 157 58.52 51.83 19.47
CA GLU A 157 57.12 51.98 19.89
C GLU A 157 56.16 51.43 18.83
N SER A 158 56.29 51.85 17.57
CA SER A 158 55.46 51.37 16.46
C SER A 158 55.59 49.86 16.23
N ARG A 159 56.81 49.30 16.40
CA ARG A 159 57.05 47.85 16.29
C ARG A 159 56.38 47.08 17.42
N LEU A 160 56.50 47.56 18.66
CA LEU A 160 55.87 46.94 19.82
C LEU A 160 54.34 47.01 19.72
N GLU A 161 53.77 48.11 19.23
CA GLU A 161 52.34 48.23 18.98
C GLU A 161 51.85 47.27 17.87
N VAL A 162 52.59 47.17 16.75
CA VAL A 162 52.27 46.19 15.69
C VAL A 162 52.39 44.74 16.19
N GLN A 163 53.34 44.46 17.09
CA GLN A 163 53.45 43.14 17.72
C GLN A 163 52.26 42.88 18.66
N ARG A 164 51.96 43.81 19.59
CA ARG A 164 50.81 43.75 20.49
C ARG A 164 49.48 43.52 19.76
N LEU A 165 49.30 44.14 18.59
CA LEU A 165 48.12 43.95 17.75
C LEU A 165 48.08 42.59 17.05
N ARG A 166 49.23 42.00 16.68
CA ARG A 166 49.29 40.63 16.16
C ARG A 166 48.96 39.62 17.26
N ASP A 167 49.61 39.74 18.41
CA ASP A 167 49.39 38.88 19.58
C ASP A 167 47.90 38.88 19.98
N GLN A 168 47.23 40.04 19.91
CA GLN A 168 45.77 40.17 20.15
C GLN A 168 44.90 39.57 19.05
N ILE A 169 45.31 39.64 17.77
CA ILE A 169 44.57 38.99 16.67
C ILE A 169 44.71 37.46 16.80
N GLU A 170 45.90 36.95 17.09
CA GLU A 170 46.17 35.53 17.29
C GLU A 170 45.38 34.96 18.48
N GLU A 171 45.34 35.69 19.61
CA GLU A 171 44.52 35.34 20.77
C GLU A 171 43.01 35.32 20.43
N MET A 172 42.52 36.31 19.68
CA MET A 172 41.12 36.35 19.24
C MET A 172 40.77 35.23 18.25
N THR A 173 41.68 34.86 17.34
CA THR A 173 41.45 33.70 16.47
C THR A 173 41.41 32.40 17.25
N ALA A 174 42.32 32.19 18.22
CA ALA A 174 42.32 31.01 19.08
C ALA A 174 41.03 30.89 19.91
N ARG A 175 40.51 32.02 20.45
CA ARG A 175 39.19 32.07 21.10
C ARG A 175 38.08 31.63 20.15
N HIS A 176 37.96 32.25 18.99
CA HIS A 176 36.90 31.91 18.02
C HIS A 176 37.00 30.46 17.52
N GLU A 177 38.20 29.91 17.31
CA GLU A 177 38.38 28.49 16.96
C GLU A 177 37.92 27.55 18.08
N SER A 178 38.21 27.89 19.34
CA SER A 178 37.73 27.13 20.50
C SER A 178 36.18 27.16 20.60
N GLU A 179 35.56 28.33 20.40
CA GLU A 179 34.10 28.50 20.40
C GLU A 179 33.44 27.74 19.24
N LEU A 180 34.01 27.81 18.03
CA LEU A 180 33.55 27.03 16.88
C LEU A 180 33.70 25.53 17.13
N SER A 181 34.75 25.07 17.82
CA SER A 181 34.90 23.66 18.19
C SER A 181 33.82 23.21 19.19
N ALA A 182 33.51 24.05 20.18
CA ALA A 182 32.46 23.78 21.17
C ALA A 182 31.05 23.76 20.54
N LEU A 183 30.74 24.72 19.65
CA LEU A 183 29.47 24.76 18.91
C LEU A 183 29.33 23.57 17.95
N ARG A 184 30.41 23.13 17.31
CA ARG A 184 30.42 21.88 16.52
C ARG A 184 30.12 20.66 17.39
N PHE A 185 30.77 20.54 18.55
CA PHE A 185 30.52 19.44 19.49
C PHE A 185 29.07 19.41 19.99
N GLN A 186 28.54 20.56 20.46
CA GLN A 186 27.12 20.70 20.85
C GLN A 186 26.15 20.36 19.71
N THR A 187 26.50 20.69 18.46
CA THR A 187 25.70 20.34 17.29
C THR A 187 25.69 18.84 17.01
N VAL A 188 26.83 18.15 17.19
CA VAL A 188 26.92 16.68 17.04
C VAL A 188 26.16 15.97 18.16
N ASP A 189 26.34 16.37 19.42
CA ASP A 189 25.60 15.87 20.57
C ASP A 189 24.08 16.05 20.39
N ARG A 190 23.62 17.25 20.01
CA ARG A 190 22.19 17.49 19.72
C ARG A 190 21.66 16.61 18.59
N LYS A 191 22.44 16.37 17.53
CA LYS A 191 22.06 15.45 16.43
C LYS A 191 21.97 14.00 16.93
N MET A 192 22.93 13.55 17.74
CA MET A 192 22.94 12.20 18.32
C MET A 192 21.72 11.96 19.22
N ARG A 193 21.36 12.93 20.08
CA ARG A 193 20.15 12.87 20.92
C ARG A 193 18.86 12.83 20.10
N LEU A 194 18.81 13.58 18.99
CA LEU A 194 17.66 13.56 18.08
C LEU A 194 17.53 12.23 17.33
N LEU A 195 18.65 11.61 16.91
CA LEU A 195 18.65 10.29 16.29
C LEU A 195 18.17 9.20 17.27
N ALA A 196 18.65 9.19 18.51
CA ALA A 196 18.18 8.24 19.54
C ALA A 196 16.68 8.42 19.89
N LEU A 197 16.18 9.67 19.87
CA LEU A 197 14.74 9.92 20.00
C LEU A 197 13.96 9.41 18.78
N GLU A 198 14.48 9.60 17.57
CA GLU A 198 13.85 9.11 16.34
C GLU A 198 13.84 7.57 16.27
N GLU A 199 14.91 6.92 16.75
CA GLU A 199 15.04 5.47 16.88
C GLU A 199 14.01 4.89 17.85
N THR A 200 13.96 5.38 19.09
CA THR A 200 12.93 4.96 20.07
C THR A 200 11.50 5.27 19.61
N MET A 201 11.29 6.35 18.85
CA MET A 201 10.00 6.61 18.19
C MET A 201 9.67 5.58 17.10
N ARG A 202 10.64 5.17 16.27
CA ARG A 202 10.46 4.08 15.28
C ARG A 202 10.15 2.76 15.96
N GLU A 203 10.90 2.36 16.98
CA GLU A 203 10.64 1.16 17.78
C GLU A 203 9.23 1.17 18.37
N SER A 204 8.83 2.30 18.99
CA SER A 204 7.47 2.45 19.55
C SER A 204 6.36 2.36 18.50
N HIS A 205 6.64 2.70 17.24
CA HIS A 205 5.68 2.62 16.14
C HIS A 205 5.64 1.20 15.57
N GLN A 206 6.79 0.59 15.34
CA GLN A 206 6.91 -0.80 14.89
C GLN A 206 6.22 -1.75 15.87
N ALA A 207 6.49 -1.65 17.17
CA ALA A 207 5.85 -2.47 18.20
C ALA A 207 4.31 -2.30 18.23
N ARG A 208 3.79 -1.09 17.92
CA ARG A 208 2.35 -0.87 17.77
C ARG A 208 1.78 -1.53 16.51
N VAL A 209 2.47 -1.42 15.36
CA VAL A 209 2.05 -2.07 14.10
C VAL A 209 2.12 -3.59 14.21
N GLU A 210 3.13 -4.14 14.88
CA GLU A 210 3.27 -5.57 15.18
C GLU A 210 2.15 -6.04 16.13
N HIS A 211 1.81 -5.26 17.15
CA HIS A 211 0.68 -5.56 18.04
C HIS A 211 -0.68 -5.49 17.32
N GLU A 212 -0.94 -4.44 16.53
CA GLU A 212 -2.18 -4.28 15.77
C GLU A 212 -2.34 -5.37 14.69
N SER A 213 -1.26 -5.73 13.99
CA SER A 213 -1.27 -6.84 13.02
C SER A 213 -1.46 -8.19 13.68
N SER A 214 -0.88 -8.42 14.88
CA SER A 214 -1.12 -9.62 15.69
C SER A 214 -2.59 -9.73 16.10
N LEU A 215 -3.18 -8.65 16.64
CA LEU A 215 -4.61 -8.61 17.00
C LEU A 215 -5.54 -8.81 15.79
N LEU A 216 -5.16 -8.35 14.59
CA LEU A 216 -5.91 -8.60 13.36
C LEU A 216 -5.78 -10.04 12.87
N LEU A 217 -4.61 -10.66 13.05
CA LEU A 217 -4.38 -12.07 12.73
C LEU A 217 -5.14 -12.99 13.71
N GLU A 218 -5.12 -12.68 15.01
CA GLU A 218 -5.88 -13.37 16.05
C GLU A 218 -7.39 -13.31 15.76
N LYS A 219 -7.94 -12.13 15.46
CA LYS A 219 -9.36 -11.96 15.08
C LYS A 219 -9.72 -12.81 13.87
N LYS A 220 -8.94 -12.75 12.78
CA LYS A 220 -9.17 -13.57 11.58
C LYS A 220 -9.05 -15.07 11.85
N SER A 221 -8.14 -15.49 12.73
CA SER A 221 -8.02 -16.90 13.12
C SER A 221 -9.21 -17.36 13.95
N HIS A 222 -9.74 -16.51 14.83
CA HIS A 222 -10.94 -16.80 15.62
C HIS A 222 -12.20 -16.86 14.75
N GLU A 223 -12.34 -15.94 13.80
CA GLU A 223 -13.41 -15.96 12.78
C GLU A 223 -13.34 -17.25 11.94
N LEU A 224 -12.16 -17.62 11.44
CA LEU A 224 -11.97 -18.86 10.69
C LEU A 224 -12.30 -20.11 11.53
N LEU A 225 -11.87 -20.15 12.80
CA LEU A 225 -12.21 -21.24 13.73
C LEU A 225 -13.68 -21.25 14.16
N LYS A 226 -14.39 -20.12 14.09
CA LYS A 226 -15.85 -20.05 14.27
C LYS A 226 -16.56 -20.62 13.04
N ASN A 227 -16.22 -20.14 11.84
CA ASN A 227 -16.81 -20.59 10.59
C ASN A 227 -16.54 -22.10 10.36
N TYR A 228 -15.37 -22.62 10.74
CA TYR A 228 -15.06 -24.06 10.69
C TYR A 228 -15.96 -24.90 11.61
N ARG A 229 -16.28 -24.39 12.82
CA ARG A 229 -17.22 -25.07 13.73
C ARG A 229 -18.64 -25.05 13.17
N GLU A 230 -19.11 -23.90 12.68
CA GLU A 230 -20.44 -23.75 12.09
C GLU A 230 -20.62 -24.67 10.86
N LEU A 231 -19.61 -24.78 9.99
CA LEU A 231 -19.60 -25.70 8.85
C LEU A 231 -19.54 -27.19 9.27
N GLN A 232 -18.82 -27.52 10.34
CA GLN A 232 -18.77 -28.87 10.88
C GLN A 232 -20.08 -29.26 11.58
N GLU A 233 -20.75 -28.32 12.24
CA GLU A 233 -22.10 -28.49 12.80
C GLU A 233 -23.12 -28.72 11.68
N GLU A 234 -23.13 -27.88 10.64
CA GLU A 234 -23.95 -28.07 9.42
C GLU A 234 -23.70 -29.44 8.78
N ARG A 235 -22.45 -29.85 8.61
CA ARG A 235 -22.09 -31.19 8.12
C ARG A 235 -22.67 -32.30 8.99
N THR A 236 -22.58 -32.21 10.31
CA THR A 236 -23.16 -33.23 11.21
C THR A 236 -24.68 -33.25 11.22
N ARG A 237 -25.33 -32.14 10.84
CA ARG A 237 -26.78 -32.10 10.57
C ARG A 237 -27.10 -32.79 9.25
N LEU A 238 -26.47 -32.38 8.15
CA LEU A 238 -26.73 -32.94 6.82
C LEU A 238 -26.48 -34.46 6.76
N VAL A 239 -25.51 -34.99 7.51
CA VAL A 239 -25.33 -36.45 7.64
C VAL A 239 -26.54 -37.13 8.30
N LYS A 240 -27.12 -36.56 9.36
CA LYS A 240 -28.34 -37.09 10.00
C LYS A 240 -29.54 -36.99 9.06
N ASP A 241 -29.70 -35.85 8.38
CA ASP A 241 -30.78 -35.63 7.41
C ASP A 241 -30.69 -36.70 6.27
N ILE A 242 -29.47 -37.11 5.87
CA ILE A 242 -29.22 -38.21 4.92
C ILE A 242 -29.52 -39.58 5.54
N ASP A 243 -29.05 -39.87 6.77
CA ASP A 243 -29.30 -41.14 7.46
C ASP A 243 -30.80 -41.38 7.69
N GLU A 244 -31.57 -40.33 8.01
CA GLU A 244 -33.03 -40.35 8.15
C GLU A 244 -33.72 -40.61 6.79
N LEU A 245 -33.26 -39.97 5.72
CA LEU A 245 -33.76 -40.23 4.35
C LEU A 245 -33.43 -41.65 3.88
N MET A 246 -32.27 -42.19 4.22
CA MET A 246 -31.91 -43.59 3.91
C MET A 246 -32.80 -44.58 4.68
N GLN A 247 -33.05 -44.34 5.98
CA GLN A 247 -33.97 -45.16 6.77
C GLN A 247 -35.39 -45.13 6.21
N LEU A 248 -35.91 -43.94 5.88
CA LEU A 248 -37.23 -43.77 5.27
C LEU A 248 -37.33 -44.48 3.91
N THR A 249 -36.29 -44.38 3.07
CA THR A 249 -36.21 -45.08 1.78
C THR A 249 -36.19 -46.59 1.96
N THR A 250 -35.43 -47.10 2.94
CA THR A 250 -35.39 -48.54 3.27
C THR A 250 -36.76 -49.04 3.76
N MET A 251 -37.45 -48.28 4.62
CA MET A 251 -38.82 -48.61 5.05
C MET A 251 -39.80 -48.65 3.87
N LYS A 252 -39.75 -47.67 2.97
CA LYS A 252 -40.62 -47.64 1.77
C LYS A 252 -40.33 -48.78 0.80
N ALA A 253 -39.07 -49.17 0.64
CA ALA A 253 -38.70 -50.36 -0.14
C ALA A 253 -39.31 -51.65 0.46
N ALA A 254 -39.27 -51.81 1.78
CA ALA A 254 -39.89 -52.94 2.47
C ALA A 254 -41.43 -52.94 2.33
N GLU A 255 -42.08 -51.78 2.48
CA GLU A 255 -43.52 -51.63 2.24
C GLU A 255 -43.91 -52.06 0.81
N PHE A 256 -43.18 -51.61 -0.22
CA PHE A 256 -43.47 -51.98 -1.62
C PHE A 256 -43.30 -53.49 -1.89
N VAL A 257 -42.31 -54.15 -1.28
CA VAL A 257 -42.15 -55.62 -1.39
C VAL A 257 -43.34 -56.34 -0.76
N ASP A 258 -43.81 -55.85 0.38
CA ASP A 258 -44.91 -56.46 1.12
C ASP A 258 -46.28 -56.17 0.47
N GLU A 259 -46.46 -55.01 -0.17
CA GLU A 259 -47.62 -54.71 -1.04
C GLU A 259 -47.63 -55.57 -2.31
N ARG A 260 -46.48 -55.74 -2.98
CA ARG A 260 -46.36 -56.62 -4.15
C ARG A 260 -46.76 -58.06 -3.81
N ARG A 261 -46.24 -58.60 -2.70
CA ARG A 261 -46.60 -59.91 -2.17
C ARG A 261 -48.10 -60.05 -1.84
N LYS A 262 -48.75 -58.99 -1.33
CA LYS A 262 -50.22 -58.97 -1.12
C LYS A 262 -50.98 -58.99 -2.45
N GLY A 263 -50.48 -58.28 -3.46
CA GLY A 263 -50.99 -58.30 -4.83
C GLY A 263 -50.90 -59.69 -5.48
N ASP A 264 -49.73 -60.32 -5.46
CA ASP A 264 -49.49 -61.66 -6.00
C ASP A 264 -50.42 -62.71 -5.33
N LEU A 265 -50.57 -62.64 -4.00
CA LEU A 265 -51.49 -63.50 -3.24
C LEU A 265 -52.96 -63.28 -3.64
N HIS A 266 -53.37 -62.02 -3.83
CA HIS A 266 -54.73 -61.70 -4.28
C HIS A 266 -55.00 -62.17 -5.71
N GLN A 267 -54.03 -62.03 -6.62
CA GLN A 267 -54.13 -62.56 -7.99
C GLN A 267 -54.33 -64.08 -7.96
N HIS A 268 -53.48 -64.83 -7.23
CA HIS A 268 -53.63 -66.28 -7.12
C HIS A 268 -54.96 -66.70 -6.48
N ALA A 269 -55.47 -65.96 -5.50
CA ALA A 269 -56.79 -66.22 -4.91
C ALA A 269 -57.92 -66.04 -5.95
N CYS A 270 -57.85 -65.01 -6.79
CA CYS A 270 -58.79 -64.77 -7.88
C CYS A 270 -58.68 -65.84 -8.99
N GLU A 271 -57.47 -66.23 -9.38
CA GLU A 271 -57.23 -67.35 -10.32
C GLU A 271 -57.77 -68.69 -9.79
N GLU A 272 -57.66 -68.95 -8.48
CA GLU A 272 -58.21 -70.16 -7.88
C GLU A 272 -59.74 -70.09 -7.75
N ALA A 273 -60.31 -68.94 -7.41
CA ALA A 273 -61.76 -68.72 -7.42
C ALA A 273 -62.36 -68.97 -8.80
N LEU A 274 -61.75 -68.44 -9.87
CA LEU A 274 -62.16 -68.71 -11.25
C LEU A 274 -62.05 -70.21 -11.61
N ARG A 275 -60.97 -70.88 -11.20
CA ARG A 275 -60.84 -72.35 -11.35
C ARG A 275 -61.92 -73.12 -10.59
N ARG A 276 -62.31 -72.69 -9.39
CA ARG A 276 -63.40 -73.32 -8.61
C ARG A 276 -64.76 -73.12 -9.29
N ILE A 277 -65.06 -71.92 -9.79
CA ILE A 277 -66.29 -71.61 -10.53
C ILE A 277 -66.39 -72.44 -11.81
N ALA A 278 -65.33 -72.48 -12.64
CA ALA A 278 -65.32 -73.27 -13.88
C ALA A 278 -65.58 -74.76 -13.64
N ASN A 279 -64.95 -75.34 -12.60
CA ASN A 279 -65.16 -76.73 -12.21
C ASN A 279 -66.58 -76.98 -11.65
N SER A 280 -67.16 -76.03 -10.92
CA SER A 280 -68.54 -76.11 -10.43
C SER A 280 -69.54 -76.11 -11.59
N ASN A 281 -69.39 -75.18 -12.55
CA ASN A 281 -70.25 -75.08 -13.72
C ASN A 281 -70.21 -76.36 -14.57
N LYS A 282 -69.02 -76.95 -14.78
CA LYS A 282 -68.90 -78.24 -15.48
C LYS A 282 -69.71 -79.35 -14.80
N ARG A 283 -69.58 -79.50 -13.47
CA ARG A 283 -70.34 -80.49 -12.69
C ARG A 283 -71.86 -80.23 -12.73
N SER A 284 -72.26 -78.95 -12.73
CA SER A 284 -73.67 -78.55 -12.86
C SER A 284 -74.26 -79.01 -14.19
N CYS A 285 -73.59 -78.73 -15.32
CA CYS A 285 -74.02 -79.20 -16.64
C CYS A 285 -74.05 -80.74 -16.73
N GLU A 286 -73.04 -81.43 -16.18
CA GLU A 286 -73.02 -82.89 -16.12
C GLU A 286 -74.19 -83.49 -15.33
N MET A 287 -74.64 -82.81 -14.26
CA MET A 287 -75.82 -83.22 -13.50
C MET A 287 -77.12 -82.87 -14.22
N GLN A 288 -77.26 -81.69 -14.83
CA GLN A 288 -78.43 -81.33 -15.65
C GLN A 288 -78.65 -82.34 -16.78
N MET A 289 -77.58 -82.76 -17.47
CA MET A 289 -77.64 -83.80 -18.51
C MET A 289 -78.02 -85.19 -17.97
N LYS A 290 -77.77 -85.49 -16.68
CA LYS A 290 -78.26 -86.73 -16.03
C LYS A 290 -79.73 -86.60 -15.67
N THR A 291 -80.17 -85.46 -15.12
CA THR A 291 -81.58 -85.20 -14.79
C THR A 291 -82.46 -85.28 -16.04
N GLN A 292 -82.04 -84.67 -17.16
CA GLN A 292 -82.80 -84.74 -18.42
C GLN A 292 -82.99 -86.18 -18.93
N ARG A 293 -81.97 -87.04 -18.82
CA ARG A 293 -82.09 -88.47 -19.17
C ARG A 293 -83.03 -89.23 -18.24
N LEU A 294 -82.97 -88.95 -16.93
CA LEU A 294 -83.90 -89.55 -15.96
C LEU A 294 -85.34 -89.07 -16.18
N GLU A 295 -85.55 -87.80 -16.52
CA GLU A 295 -86.85 -87.28 -16.90
C GLU A 295 -87.41 -87.92 -18.18
N GLN A 296 -86.57 -88.13 -19.21
CA GLN A 296 -86.95 -88.85 -20.42
C GLN A 296 -87.39 -90.27 -20.06
N HIS A 297 -86.58 -90.99 -19.28
CA HIS A 297 -86.90 -92.35 -18.87
C HIS A 297 -88.17 -92.47 -18.00
N VAL A 298 -88.43 -91.49 -17.13
CA VAL A 298 -89.69 -91.43 -16.37
C VAL A 298 -90.88 -91.11 -17.28
N LYS A 299 -90.72 -90.30 -18.33
CA LYS A 299 -91.78 -90.03 -19.33
C LYS A 299 -92.09 -91.30 -20.13
N GLU A 300 -91.08 -92.06 -20.55
CA GLU A 300 -91.20 -93.37 -21.21
C GLU A 300 -91.99 -94.37 -20.34
N LEU A 301 -91.53 -94.61 -19.11
CA LEU A 301 -92.19 -95.53 -18.16
C LEU A 301 -93.64 -95.11 -17.82
N LEU A 302 -93.94 -93.81 -17.79
CA LEU A 302 -95.31 -93.31 -17.62
C LEU A 302 -96.18 -93.51 -18.87
N GLN A 303 -95.59 -93.54 -20.07
CA GLN A 303 -96.28 -93.82 -21.32
C GLN A 303 -96.56 -95.32 -21.48
N GLU A 304 -95.59 -96.19 -21.18
CA GLU A 304 -95.78 -97.66 -21.10
C GLU A 304 -96.85 -98.04 -20.07
N LYS A 305 -96.86 -97.39 -18.90
CA LYS A 305 -97.87 -97.60 -17.86
C LYS A 305 -99.27 -97.11 -18.28
N LYS A 306 -99.37 -96.18 -19.25
CA LYS A 306 -100.66 -95.76 -19.84
C LYS A 306 -101.14 -96.76 -20.88
N SER A 307 -100.30 -97.14 -21.85
CA SER A 307 -100.69 -98.13 -22.86
C SER A 307 -101.11 -99.46 -22.23
N LEU A 308 -100.35 -99.97 -21.25
CA LEU A 308 -100.72 -101.18 -20.49
C LEU A 308 -102.08 -101.05 -19.79
N ARG A 309 -102.47 -99.85 -19.32
CA ARG A 309 -103.79 -99.63 -18.69
C ARG A 309 -104.93 -99.59 -19.70
N GLU A 310 -104.73 -98.93 -20.84
CA GLU A 310 -105.70 -98.86 -21.94
C GLU A 310 -105.92 -100.23 -22.59
N GLU A 311 -104.85 -101.01 -22.71
CA GLU A 311 -104.89 -102.36 -23.26
C GLU A 311 -105.59 -103.34 -22.30
N LEU A 312 -105.33 -103.19 -20.99
CA LEU A 312 -106.04 -103.94 -19.95
C LEU A 312 -107.53 -103.54 -19.86
N SER A 313 -107.87 -102.25 -19.99
CA SER A 313 -109.28 -101.80 -19.95
C SER A 313 -110.07 -102.35 -21.14
N ARG A 314 -109.53 -102.25 -22.36
CA ARG A 314 -110.12 -102.88 -23.57
C ARG A 314 -110.35 -104.38 -23.39
N GLN A 315 -109.42 -105.11 -22.78
CA GLN A 315 -109.59 -106.53 -22.48
C GLN A 315 -110.71 -106.82 -21.47
N TYR A 316 -110.89 -105.97 -20.46
CA TYR A 316 -112.00 -106.13 -19.50
C TYR A 316 -113.34 -105.69 -20.08
N GLU A 317 -113.39 -104.59 -20.82
CA GLU A 317 -114.60 -104.12 -21.54
C GLU A 317 -115.10 -105.20 -22.51
N GLY A 318 -114.23 -105.80 -23.31
CA GLY A 318 -114.59 -106.91 -24.21
C GLY A 318 -115.10 -108.16 -23.48
N LYS A 319 -114.55 -108.48 -22.30
CA LYS A 319 -115.04 -109.57 -21.44
C LYS A 319 -116.42 -109.25 -20.85
N ILE A 320 -116.64 -108.00 -20.42
CA ILE A 320 -117.92 -107.54 -19.89
C ILE A 320 -119.00 -107.64 -20.97
N GLN A 321 -118.77 -107.08 -22.17
CA GLN A 321 -119.72 -107.14 -23.28
C GLN A 321 -120.06 -108.59 -23.69
N ALA A 322 -119.08 -109.50 -23.67
CA ALA A 322 -119.32 -110.92 -23.94
C ALA A 322 -120.20 -111.59 -22.86
N LEU A 323 -119.97 -111.26 -21.58
CA LEU A 323 -120.78 -111.76 -20.46
C LEU A 323 -122.19 -111.17 -20.46
N GLU A 324 -122.34 -109.87 -20.75
CA GLU A 324 -123.64 -109.20 -20.89
C GLU A 324 -124.46 -109.80 -22.03
N LYS A 325 -123.83 -110.12 -23.18
CA LYS A 325 -124.48 -110.81 -24.29
C LYS A 325 -124.96 -112.20 -23.89
N ALA A 326 -124.12 -113.01 -23.23
CA ALA A 326 -124.50 -114.33 -22.74
C ALA A 326 -125.61 -114.27 -21.67
N LEU A 327 -125.62 -113.21 -20.83
CA LEU A 327 -126.67 -112.95 -19.85
C LEU A 327 -128.00 -112.55 -20.52
N ALA A 328 -127.96 -111.75 -21.59
CA ALA A 328 -129.13 -111.43 -22.40
C ALA A 328 -129.68 -112.65 -23.15
N GLU A 329 -128.81 -113.49 -23.71
CA GLU A 329 -129.17 -114.75 -24.40
C GLU A 329 -129.81 -115.75 -23.43
N THR A 330 -129.24 -115.93 -22.23
CA THR A 330 -129.83 -116.79 -21.18
C THR A 330 -131.12 -116.24 -20.60
N GLN A 331 -131.25 -114.91 -20.40
CA GLN A 331 -132.54 -114.31 -20.04
C GLN A 331 -133.61 -114.48 -21.13
N SER A 332 -133.23 -114.38 -22.40
CA SER A 332 -134.12 -114.62 -23.55
C SER A 332 -134.62 -116.07 -23.55
N SER A 333 -133.70 -117.04 -23.44
CA SER A 333 -134.01 -118.47 -23.30
C SER A 333 -134.94 -118.74 -22.11
N LEU A 334 -134.64 -118.17 -20.93
CA LEU A 334 -135.45 -118.34 -19.73
C LEU A 334 -136.86 -117.76 -19.88
N ARG A 335 -137.02 -116.61 -20.56
CA ARG A 335 -138.34 -116.03 -20.90
C ARG A 335 -139.10 -116.93 -21.88
N CYS A 336 -138.42 -117.48 -22.89
CA CYS A 336 -139.02 -118.43 -23.82
C CYS A 336 -139.56 -119.66 -23.09
N HIS A 337 -138.72 -120.36 -22.32
CA HIS A 337 -139.15 -121.49 -21.49
C HIS A 337 -140.22 -121.12 -20.44
N ARG A 338 -140.23 -119.90 -19.90
CA ARG A 338 -141.27 -119.47 -18.94
C ARG A 338 -142.63 -119.27 -19.62
N THR A 339 -142.66 -118.70 -20.82
CA THR A 339 -143.90 -118.58 -21.62
C THR A 339 -144.37 -119.93 -22.17
N GLU A 340 -143.45 -120.83 -22.49
CA GLU A 340 -143.74 -122.23 -22.84
C GLU A 340 -144.29 -123.01 -21.63
N LEU A 341 -143.72 -122.83 -20.43
CA LEU A 341 -144.29 -123.34 -19.17
C LEU A 341 -145.67 -122.76 -18.87
N GLN A 342 -145.96 -121.51 -19.24
CA GLN A 342 -147.29 -120.94 -19.13
C GLN A 342 -148.26 -121.54 -20.16
N ARG A 343 -147.84 -121.78 -21.41
CA ARG A 343 -148.62 -122.53 -22.40
C ARG A 343 -148.91 -123.96 -21.93
N MET A 344 -147.90 -124.66 -21.41
CA MET A 344 -148.02 -125.98 -20.79
C MET A 344 -148.99 -125.97 -19.60
N ARG A 345 -148.90 -124.98 -18.70
CA ARG A 345 -149.84 -124.83 -17.58
C ARG A 345 -151.26 -124.50 -18.04
N TYR A 346 -151.44 -123.68 -19.07
CA TYR A 346 -152.76 -123.37 -19.62
C TYR A 346 -153.38 -124.58 -20.32
N ALA A 347 -152.59 -125.33 -21.11
CA ALA A 347 -153.02 -126.60 -21.69
C ALA A 347 -153.35 -127.64 -20.61
N ALA A 348 -152.49 -127.79 -19.59
CA ALA A 348 -152.74 -128.66 -18.45
C ALA A 348 -153.96 -128.21 -17.62
N SER A 349 -154.19 -126.90 -17.47
CA SER A 349 -155.38 -126.34 -16.82
C SER A 349 -156.62 -126.69 -17.63
N LYS A 350 -156.61 -126.49 -18.96
CA LYS A 350 -157.71 -126.94 -19.82
C LYS A 350 -157.92 -128.45 -19.76
N ILE A 351 -156.87 -129.26 -19.69
CA ILE A 351 -156.97 -130.72 -19.53
C ILE A 351 -157.50 -131.09 -18.13
N VAL A 352 -157.17 -130.34 -17.07
CA VAL A 352 -157.72 -130.53 -15.71
C VAL A 352 -159.16 -130.05 -15.61
N GLU A 353 -159.54 -128.99 -16.32
CA GLU A 353 -160.88 -128.40 -16.34
C GLU A 353 -161.84 -129.24 -17.22
N GLN A 354 -161.38 -129.67 -18.40
CA GLN A 354 -162.04 -130.72 -19.20
C GLN A 354 -162.05 -132.06 -18.48
N ARG A 355 -161.01 -132.38 -17.68
CA ARG A 355 -161.09 -133.51 -16.73
C ARG A 355 -162.10 -133.25 -15.63
N SER A 356 -162.35 -132.02 -15.17
CA SER A 356 -163.34 -131.71 -14.14
C SER A 356 -164.77 -131.79 -14.66
N ASP A 357 -164.99 -131.45 -15.94
CA ASP A 357 -166.27 -131.69 -16.60
C ASP A 357 -166.43 -133.16 -16.99
N LEU A 358 -165.36 -133.85 -17.40
CA LEU A 358 -165.35 -135.31 -17.44
C LEU A 358 -165.50 -135.95 -16.06
N GLU A 359 -165.10 -135.31 -14.97
CA GLU A 359 -165.16 -135.85 -13.61
C GLU A 359 -166.55 -135.60 -13.01
N LYS A 360 -167.21 -134.48 -13.32
CA LYS A 360 -168.67 -134.31 -13.13
C LYS A 360 -169.44 -135.31 -13.99
N PHE A 361 -169.09 -135.43 -15.27
CA PHE A 361 -169.67 -136.43 -16.17
C PHE A 361 -169.39 -137.85 -15.68
N PHE A 362 -168.24 -138.13 -15.05
CA PHE A 362 -167.93 -139.39 -14.39
C PHE A 362 -168.50 -139.48 -12.97
N TYR A 363 -168.91 -138.42 -12.28
CA TYR A 363 -169.66 -138.57 -11.01
C TYR A 363 -171.13 -138.90 -11.30
N VAL A 364 -171.69 -138.35 -12.37
CA VAL A 364 -172.98 -138.76 -12.95
C VAL A 364 -172.85 -140.15 -13.56
N ALA A 365 -171.94 -140.33 -14.53
CA ALA A 365 -171.78 -141.59 -15.25
C ALA A 365 -171.07 -142.69 -14.47
N LEU A 366 -170.32 -142.45 -13.38
CA LEU A 366 -169.93 -143.50 -12.42
C LEU A 366 -170.99 -143.66 -11.31
N ASN A 367 -172.04 -142.86 -11.22
CA ASN A 367 -173.26 -143.35 -10.58
C ASN A 367 -173.89 -144.42 -11.49
N ASP A 368 -173.89 -144.23 -12.81
CA ASP A 368 -174.35 -145.24 -13.77
C ASP A 368 -173.31 -146.33 -14.13
N VAL A 369 -172.02 -146.15 -13.82
CA VAL A 369 -170.92 -147.11 -14.09
C VAL A 369 -170.33 -147.71 -12.81
N ARG A 370 -170.74 -147.23 -11.63
CA ARG A 370 -170.78 -148.03 -10.40
C ARG A 370 -172.03 -148.95 -10.37
N LYS A 371 -173.08 -148.66 -11.17
CA LYS A 371 -174.04 -149.69 -11.64
C LYS A 371 -173.39 -150.62 -12.67
N MET A 372 -172.80 -150.09 -13.75
CA MET A 372 -171.99 -150.87 -14.73
C MET A 372 -170.59 -151.25 -14.18
N ARG A 373 -170.56 -151.65 -12.91
CA ARG A 373 -169.45 -152.29 -12.21
C ARG A 373 -168.97 -153.50 -13.02
N THR A 374 -167.67 -153.78 -12.91
CA THR A 374 -166.92 -154.81 -13.67
C THR A 374 -166.56 -154.42 -15.12
N LYS A 375 -165.26 -154.19 -15.36
CA LYS A 375 -164.39 -154.79 -16.42
C LYS A 375 -163.05 -154.05 -16.53
N SER A 376 -161.93 -154.79 -16.38
CA SER A 376 -160.52 -154.56 -16.84
C SER A 376 -159.90 -153.13 -16.92
N SER A 377 -158.70 -152.76 -16.43
CA SER A 377 -157.42 -153.40 -16.01
C SER A 377 -156.23 -153.27 -17.00
N LYS A 378 -155.06 -152.79 -16.51
CA LYS A 378 -153.69 -152.70 -17.14
C LYS A 378 -153.55 -151.73 -18.37
N ASN A 379 -152.36 -151.29 -18.84
CA ASN A 379 -150.95 -151.74 -18.64
C ASN A 379 -149.86 -150.60 -18.74
N ARG A 380 -148.54 -150.94 -18.82
CA ARG A 380 -147.31 -150.08 -18.70
C ARG A 380 -146.50 -149.79 -20.02
N GLY A 381 -145.59 -148.78 -19.98
CA GLY A 381 -144.25 -148.74 -20.67
C GLY A 381 -143.74 -147.33 -21.10
N ASN A 382 -142.45 -147.02 -21.41
CA ASN A 382 -141.11 -147.55 -20.99
C ASN A 382 -139.88 -146.67 -21.48
N THR A 383 -138.64 -146.89 -20.96
CA THR A 383 -137.26 -146.67 -21.57
C THR A 383 -136.55 -145.26 -21.71
N PRO A 384 -135.17 -145.16 -21.83
CA PRO A 384 -134.30 -144.00 -21.41
C PRO A 384 -133.07 -143.55 -22.33
N HIS A 385 -131.99 -142.93 -21.76
CA HIS A 385 -130.57 -142.60 -22.25
C HIS A 385 -130.21 -141.11 -22.64
N SER A 386 -128.96 -140.55 -22.68
CA SER A 386 -127.62 -140.79 -22.04
C SER A 386 -126.48 -139.75 -22.45
N THR A 387 -125.44 -139.47 -21.60
CA THR A 387 -123.99 -139.05 -21.87
C THR A 387 -123.63 -137.69 -22.59
N SER A 388 -122.42 -137.03 -22.57
CA SER A 388 -121.18 -136.93 -21.69
C SER A 388 -120.03 -135.96 -22.19
N HIS A 389 -119.11 -135.46 -21.31
CA HIS A 389 -117.74 -134.82 -21.53
C HIS A 389 -117.63 -133.37 -22.11
N THR A 390 -116.50 -132.59 -22.21
CA THR A 390 -114.99 -132.80 -22.14
C THR A 390 -114.17 -131.55 -21.58
N SER A 391 -112.90 -131.24 -22.00
CA SER A 391 -111.85 -130.44 -21.26
C SER A 391 -110.85 -129.55 -22.13
N PRO A 392 -109.92 -128.70 -21.55
CA PRO A 392 -109.16 -127.60 -22.25
C PRO A 392 -107.58 -127.72 -22.37
N SER A 393 -106.84 -126.66 -22.84
CA SER A 393 -105.33 -126.61 -22.94
C SER A 393 -104.68 -125.18 -22.96
N MET A 394 -103.32 -125.04 -23.05
CA MET A 394 -102.49 -123.81 -22.86
C MET A 394 -101.21 -123.69 -23.75
N SER A 395 -100.48 -122.53 -23.76
CA SER A 395 -98.98 -122.37 -23.68
C SER A 395 -98.40 -120.97 -24.11
N LEU A 396 -97.06 -120.82 -24.25
CA LEU A 396 -96.24 -119.56 -24.22
C LEU A 396 -95.26 -119.40 -25.44
N HIS A 397 -94.10 -118.72 -25.26
CA HIS A 397 -92.88 -118.50 -26.12
C HIS A 397 -92.84 -117.20 -26.98
N SER A 398 -91.70 -116.57 -27.40
CA SER A 398 -90.26 -116.53 -26.97
C SER A 398 -89.44 -115.49 -27.81
N ASN A 399 -88.15 -115.26 -27.48
CA ASN A 399 -87.04 -114.70 -28.33
C ASN A 399 -86.99 -113.15 -28.61
N SER A 400 -85.91 -112.49 -29.08
CA SER A 400 -84.42 -112.64 -29.01
C SER A 400 -83.69 -111.52 -29.83
N THR A 401 -82.35 -111.34 -29.66
CA THR A 401 -81.35 -110.80 -30.66
C THR A 401 -81.08 -109.26 -30.69
N LEU A 402 -80.00 -108.71 -31.28
CA LEU A 402 -78.53 -108.69 -30.98
C LEU A 402 -77.78 -107.81 -32.05
N LYS A 403 -76.66 -107.12 -31.69
CA LYS A 403 -75.57 -106.45 -32.51
C LYS A 403 -75.31 -104.95 -32.15
N GLN A 404 -74.21 -104.26 -32.53
CA GLN A 404 -72.75 -104.53 -32.62
C GLN A 404 -71.96 -103.23 -33.03
N CYS A 405 -70.61 -103.28 -33.00
CA CYS A 405 -69.62 -102.39 -33.67
C CYS A 405 -69.07 -101.13 -32.94
N ALA A 406 -67.81 -100.77 -33.28
CA ALA A 406 -66.96 -99.73 -32.65
C ALA A 406 -65.73 -99.36 -33.53
N SER A 407 -64.84 -98.49 -33.01
CA SER A 407 -63.38 -98.34 -33.32
C SER A 407 -62.84 -97.20 -34.23
N PHE A 408 -61.58 -96.83 -33.95
CA PHE A 408 -60.59 -96.03 -34.74
C PHE A 408 -60.72 -94.48 -34.82
N SER A 409 -59.65 -93.68 -35.04
CA SER A 409 -58.23 -93.76 -34.59
C SER A 409 -57.42 -92.46 -34.89
N SER A 410 -56.56 -92.03 -33.95
CA SER A 410 -55.23 -91.36 -34.11
C SER A 410 -54.89 -90.35 -35.24
N LYS A 411 -54.24 -89.22 -34.90
CA LYS A 411 -52.82 -88.90 -35.29
C LYS A 411 -52.22 -87.60 -34.68
N LEU A 412 -50.88 -87.55 -34.65
CA LEU A 412 -49.94 -86.44 -34.29
C LEU A 412 -49.55 -85.62 -35.57
N PRO A 413 -48.60 -84.64 -35.63
CA PRO A 413 -47.41 -84.29 -34.79
C PRO A 413 -47.44 -82.83 -34.22
N GLN A 414 -46.55 -82.29 -33.37
CA GLN A 414 -45.13 -82.50 -32.96
C GLN A 414 -44.03 -81.78 -33.79
N LEU A 415 -43.17 -81.01 -33.09
CA LEU A 415 -41.79 -80.64 -33.46
C LEU A 415 -40.99 -80.27 -32.18
N SER A 416 -39.67 -80.04 -32.26
CA SER A 416 -38.76 -80.10 -31.08
C SER A 416 -37.63 -79.04 -31.04
N PRO A 417 -37.34 -78.44 -29.86
CA PRO A 417 -36.05 -77.83 -29.46
C PRO A 417 -35.17 -78.92 -28.74
N PRO A 418 -34.16 -78.67 -27.85
CA PRO A 418 -33.52 -77.41 -27.36
C PRO A 418 -31.97 -77.44 -27.15
N GLN A 419 -31.42 -76.33 -26.61
CA GLN A 419 -30.26 -76.25 -25.67
C GLN A 419 -28.79 -76.42 -26.12
N LYS A 420 -27.90 -75.73 -25.37
CA LYS A 420 -26.47 -76.03 -25.03
C LYS A 420 -25.39 -75.91 -26.14
N ALA A 421 -24.10 -75.71 -25.85
CA ALA A 421 -23.36 -75.14 -24.70
C ALA A 421 -21.84 -75.03 -25.03
N GLN A 422 -21.04 -74.41 -24.13
CA GLN A 422 -19.57 -74.62 -23.97
C GLN A 422 -18.64 -74.10 -25.12
N GLN A 423 -17.35 -73.75 -24.94
CA GLN A 423 -16.51 -73.34 -23.78
C GLN A 423 -15.14 -72.82 -24.34
N ALA A 424 -14.22 -72.40 -23.47
CA ALA A 424 -12.76 -72.22 -23.67
C ALA A 424 -12.17 -70.80 -23.92
N GLU A 425 -11.42 -70.38 -22.90
CA GLU A 425 -10.41 -69.30 -22.77
C GLU A 425 -9.07 -69.65 -23.49
N PRO A 426 -7.93 -68.92 -23.31
CA PRO A 426 -7.66 -67.52 -23.67
C PRO A 426 -6.28 -67.38 -24.39
N ASN A 427 -5.76 -66.15 -24.64
CA ASN A 427 -4.32 -65.81 -24.38
C ASN A 427 -3.88 -64.35 -24.70
N LEU A 428 -3.04 -63.82 -23.80
CA LEU A 428 -1.81 -63.01 -24.02
C LEU A 428 -1.70 -62.14 -25.31
N SER A 429 -1.46 -60.82 -25.24
CA SER A 429 -0.10 -60.28 -24.93
C SER A 429 -0.04 -58.73 -24.92
N SER A 430 0.81 -58.16 -24.05
CA SER A 430 1.85 -57.11 -24.28
C SER A 430 1.49 -55.85 -25.15
N ARG A 431 1.91 -54.61 -24.82
CA ARG A 431 3.32 -54.21 -24.62
C ARG A 431 3.51 -52.70 -24.32
N ASN A 432 4.44 -52.35 -23.41
CA ASN A 432 5.10 -51.03 -23.18
C ASN A 432 4.22 -49.87 -22.60
N SER A 433 4.62 -49.07 -21.58
CA SER A 433 5.84 -48.26 -21.29
C SER A 433 5.78 -46.86 -21.94
N ALA A 434 6.16 -45.71 -21.34
CA ALA A 434 7.00 -45.36 -20.17
C ALA A 434 6.52 -43.99 -19.56
N VAL A 435 6.58 -43.59 -18.27
CA VAL A 435 7.67 -43.46 -17.25
C VAL A 435 8.30 -42.04 -17.18
N LEU A 436 8.11 -41.37 -16.01
CA LEU A 436 8.90 -40.24 -15.42
C LEU A 436 8.92 -38.86 -16.15
N SER A 437 9.43 -37.74 -15.60
CA SER A 437 9.33 -37.08 -14.25
C SER A 437 10.22 -35.80 -14.24
N ALA A 438 10.23 -35.08 -13.12
CA ALA A 438 11.16 -33.98 -12.73
C ALA A 438 10.93 -32.60 -13.39
N SER A 439 11.44 -31.47 -12.86
CA SER A 439 11.74 -30.97 -11.49
C SER A 439 12.64 -29.72 -11.64
N THR A 440 12.60 -28.78 -10.68
CA THR A 440 13.57 -27.65 -10.51
C THR A 440 13.53 -26.63 -11.67
N GLY A 441 13.33 -25.33 -11.43
CA GLY A 441 14.26 -24.39 -10.80
C GLY A 441 14.68 -23.36 -11.88
N GLU A 442 15.09 -22.12 -11.60
CA GLU A 442 15.27 -21.40 -10.34
C GLU A 442 15.34 -19.87 -10.63
N THR A 443 15.33 -19.03 -9.60
CA THR A 443 15.87 -17.64 -9.56
C THR A 443 15.30 -16.52 -10.48
N ARG A 444 14.68 -15.54 -9.82
CA ARG A 444 15.20 -14.15 -9.64
C ARG A 444 15.29 -13.22 -10.89
N LEU A 445 14.40 -12.22 -10.96
CA LEU A 445 14.73 -10.80 -10.69
C LEU A 445 13.49 -9.86 -10.75
N GLN A 446 13.48 -8.84 -9.87
CA GLN A 446 12.66 -7.61 -9.96
C GLN A 446 13.36 -6.60 -10.94
N PRO A 447 12.95 -5.32 -11.19
CA PRO A 447 12.37 -4.35 -10.24
C PRO A 447 11.36 -3.29 -10.80
N HIS A 448 11.00 -2.34 -9.91
CA HIS A 448 10.57 -0.93 -10.15
C HIS A 448 9.07 -0.54 -10.14
N SER A 449 8.80 0.44 -9.27
CA SER A 449 7.59 1.28 -9.09
C SER A 449 7.60 2.52 -10.04
N PRO A 450 6.77 3.61 -9.95
CA PRO A 450 6.12 4.23 -8.76
C PRO A 450 4.70 4.86 -8.96
N CYS A 451 4.20 5.52 -7.90
CA CYS A 451 3.28 6.70 -7.76
C CYS A 451 2.21 7.02 -8.85
N VAL A 452 1.05 7.63 -8.55
CA VAL A 452 0.74 8.78 -7.64
C VAL A 452 -0.73 8.73 -7.15
N PRO A 453 -1.05 9.16 -5.91
CA PRO A 453 -2.41 9.52 -5.47
C PRO A 453 -2.65 11.04 -5.29
N ALA A 454 -3.93 11.45 -5.21
CA ALA A 454 -4.45 12.83 -4.99
C ALA A 454 -4.27 13.82 -6.18
N PRO A 455 -4.96 15.01 -6.22
CA PRO A 455 -5.89 15.63 -5.25
C PRO A 455 -7.34 15.83 -5.78
N PRO A 456 -8.31 16.36 -4.99
CA PRO A 456 -9.75 16.37 -5.35
C PRO A 456 -10.29 17.69 -5.95
N PRO A 457 -11.44 17.65 -6.66
CA PRO A 457 -12.27 18.82 -6.97
C PRO A 457 -13.31 19.11 -5.85
N PRO A 458 -13.74 20.37 -5.62
CA PRO A 458 -14.81 20.72 -4.70
C PRO A 458 -16.14 21.11 -5.42
N VAL A 459 -17.10 21.64 -4.64
CA VAL A 459 -18.24 22.53 -5.02
C VAL A 459 -19.62 21.86 -5.26
N GLN A 460 -20.58 22.20 -4.37
CA GLN A 460 -22.05 22.26 -4.55
C GLN A 460 -22.86 20.96 -4.76
N GLU A 461 -24.13 20.81 -4.32
CA GLU A 461 -25.01 21.46 -3.29
C GLU A 461 -26.26 20.51 -3.10
N VAL A 462 -27.25 20.62 -2.20
CA VAL A 462 -27.70 21.59 -1.16
C VAL A 462 -28.59 20.85 -0.12
N CYS A 463 -28.89 21.48 1.05
CA CYS A 463 -29.88 21.07 2.08
C CYS A 463 -29.60 19.78 2.90
N ALA A 464 -30.06 19.58 4.14
CA ALA A 464 -30.44 20.43 5.29
C ALA A 464 -30.68 19.48 6.52
N SER A 465 -30.92 19.84 7.80
CA SER A 465 -31.14 21.11 8.52
C SER A 465 -30.74 20.96 10.01
N ALA A 466 -30.40 22.07 10.70
CA ALA A 466 -30.46 22.26 12.18
C ALA A 466 -29.54 21.37 13.08
N THR A 467 -29.12 21.73 14.31
CA THR A 467 -28.88 22.98 15.12
C THR A 467 -27.94 22.53 16.28
N SER A 468 -27.17 23.32 17.05
CA SER A 468 -27.26 24.71 17.53
C SER A 468 -25.92 25.19 18.14
N ALA A 469 -25.73 26.52 18.28
CA ALA A 469 -24.89 27.24 19.26
C ALA A 469 -23.37 26.90 19.43
N ALA A 470 -22.45 27.86 19.65
CA ALA A 470 -22.47 29.33 19.52
C ALA A 470 -21.01 29.88 19.52
N GLY A 471 -20.76 31.07 18.94
CA GLY A 471 -19.44 31.72 18.97
C GLY A 471 -19.43 33.20 18.57
N LYS A 472 -18.43 33.95 19.06
CA LYS A 472 -18.14 35.40 18.84
C LYS A 472 -16.65 35.67 19.16
N GLN A 473 -15.90 36.63 18.60
CA GLN A 473 -16.07 37.55 17.45
C GLN A 473 -14.70 38.23 17.13
N ALA A 474 -14.53 38.77 15.89
CA ALA A 474 -13.53 39.80 15.48
C ALA A 474 -12.03 39.34 15.45
N ARG A 475 -11.02 39.97 14.77
CA ARG A 475 -10.83 41.14 13.85
C ARG A 475 -9.38 41.02 13.21
N GLN A 476 -8.78 41.82 12.29
CA GLN A 476 -9.11 42.96 11.41
C GLN A 476 -8.04 43.16 10.28
N GLU A 477 -8.40 43.20 8.98
CA GLU A 477 -7.71 43.92 7.85
C GLU A 477 -6.20 43.59 7.51
N ARG A 478 -5.54 43.97 6.38
CA ARG A 478 -5.84 44.55 5.03
C ARG A 478 -4.71 44.20 4.00
N PRO A 479 -4.84 44.44 2.65
CA PRO A 479 -3.92 43.94 1.60
C PRO A 479 -3.22 45.00 0.69
N ALA A 480 -2.30 44.57 -0.20
CA ALA A 480 -1.93 45.25 -1.48
C ALA A 480 -1.12 44.34 -2.48
N PRO A 481 -1.35 44.39 -3.82
CA PRO A 481 -0.56 43.67 -4.86
C PRO A 481 -0.04 44.56 -6.03
N LEU A 482 0.89 44.08 -6.91
CA LEU A 482 1.06 44.55 -8.33
C LEU A 482 2.19 43.86 -9.20
N ARG A 483 2.01 43.91 -10.54
CA ARG A 483 2.95 43.62 -11.70
C ARG A 483 3.29 42.14 -11.98
N ARG A 484 3.18 41.57 -13.21
CA ARG A 484 3.63 41.88 -14.61
C ARG A 484 5.10 41.43 -14.89
N ALA A 485 5.49 40.85 -16.04
CA ALA A 485 4.78 40.29 -17.22
C ALA A 485 5.77 39.54 -18.19
N HIS A 486 5.27 39.05 -19.35
CA HIS A 486 6.00 38.60 -20.58
C HIS A 486 6.59 37.17 -20.65
N SER A 487 6.78 36.54 -21.83
CA SER A 487 5.85 36.25 -22.97
C SER A 487 6.54 35.47 -24.14
N ASN A 488 5.83 34.50 -24.73
CA ASN A 488 6.06 33.86 -26.07
C ASN A 488 7.31 32.97 -26.25
N GLY A 489 7.33 31.90 -27.09
CA GLY A 489 6.25 31.24 -27.86
C GLY A 489 6.79 30.22 -28.92
N ILE A 490 5.88 29.64 -29.75
CA ILE A 490 6.11 28.96 -31.07
C ILE A 490 6.75 27.53 -31.02
N LYS A 491 6.04 26.38 -31.12
CA LYS A 491 5.37 25.66 -32.26
C LYS A 491 6.26 25.38 -33.52
N PRO A 492 5.98 24.40 -34.42
CA PRO A 492 5.34 23.06 -34.30
C PRO A 492 5.94 21.92 -35.23
N THR A 493 5.26 20.76 -35.27
CA THR A 493 5.02 19.84 -36.44
C THR A 493 5.93 18.63 -36.78
N GLN A 494 5.28 17.65 -37.43
CA GLN A 494 5.76 16.52 -38.27
C GLN A 494 6.36 15.27 -37.59
N ASP A 495 6.11 14.04 -38.08
CA ASP A 495 4.91 13.50 -38.78
C ASP A 495 4.94 11.96 -38.90
N ALA A 496 3.80 11.37 -39.28
CA ALA A 496 3.66 10.07 -39.97
C ALA A 496 3.96 8.74 -39.17
N PRO A 497 3.52 7.55 -39.69
CA PRO A 497 3.08 6.42 -38.83
C PRO A 497 3.71 5.04 -39.21
N VAL A 498 2.93 3.93 -39.07
CA VAL A 498 3.13 2.51 -39.50
C VAL A 498 3.37 1.52 -38.34
N ARG A 499 2.83 0.27 -38.28
CA ARG A 499 1.60 -0.37 -38.85
C ARG A 499 1.46 -1.84 -38.33
N GLY A 500 0.27 -2.23 -37.84
CA GLY A 500 -0.17 -3.65 -37.74
C GLY A 500 0.44 -4.49 -36.59
N THR A 501 0.05 -5.75 -36.33
CA THR A 501 -1.06 -6.63 -36.81
C THR A 501 -1.25 -7.78 -35.77
N VAL A 502 -2.25 -8.68 -35.93
CA VAL A 502 -2.42 -9.99 -35.23
C VAL A 502 -2.90 -9.84 -33.76
N GLU A 503 -4.22 -9.89 -33.49
CA GLU A 503 -5.03 -11.11 -33.22
C GLU A 503 -4.78 -11.77 -31.85
N ASN A 504 -5.77 -11.72 -30.96
CA ASN A 504 -6.58 -12.90 -30.63
C ASN A 504 -7.95 -12.47 -30.09
N VAL A 505 -8.96 -13.35 -30.13
CA VAL A 505 -10.38 -13.00 -29.91
C VAL A 505 -11.04 -13.94 -28.90
N ASP A 506 -11.35 -13.42 -27.70
CA ASP A 506 -12.17 -14.12 -26.71
C ASP A 506 -13.61 -13.57 -26.70
N SER A 507 -14.53 -14.34 -27.27
CA SER A 507 -15.85 -13.87 -27.73
C SER A 507 -16.90 -13.71 -26.62
N ARG A 508 -16.69 -12.81 -25.65
CA ARG A 508 -17.75 -12.40 -24.72
C ARG A 508 -18.75 -11.46 -25.41
N LEU A 509 -19.80 -12.05 -25.96
CA LEU A 509 -20.96 -11.35 -26.56
C LEU A 509 -21.73 -10.55 -25.50
N HIS A 510 -21.31 -9.31 -25.27
CA HIS A 510 -21.97 -8.39 -24.34
C HIS A 510 -23.19 -7.75 -25.01
N ILE A 511 -24.31 -8.49 -25.05
CA ILE A 511 -25.60 -8.00 -25.53
C ILE A 511 -26.23 -7.19 -24.39
N ASN A 512 -26.20 -5.86 -24.50
CA ASN A 512 -26.87 -4.96 -23.56
C ASN A 512 -28.40 -5.02 -23.74
N LEU A 513 -29.01 -6.02 -23.12
CA LEU A 513 -30.44 -6.05 -22.86
C LEU A 513 -30.76 -4.91 -21.88
N GLY A 514 -31.49 -3.90 -22.33
CA GLY A 514 -31.65 -2.63 -21.63
C GLY A 514 -32.13 -2.76 -20.18
N GLU A 515 -31.47 -2.04 -19.28
CA GLU A 515 -31.61 -2.12 -17.82
C GLU A 515 -33.03 -1.81 -17.30
N ASP A 516 -33.83 -1.11 -18.12
CA ASP A 516 -35.25 -0.76 -17.92
C ASP A 516 -36.23 -1.93 -17.69
N GLY A 517 -35.82 -3.18 -17.94
CA GLY A 517 -36.71 -4.36 -17.88
C GLY A 517 -37.79 -4.41 -18.98
N LYS A 518 -37.83 -3.41 -19.87
CA LYS A 518 -38.68 -3.38 -21.06
C LYS A 518 -38.08 -4.32 -22.12
N GLY A 519 -38.75 -5.43 -22.40
CA GLY A 519 -38.34 -6.34 -23.46
C GLY A 519 -38.27 -5.63 -24.82
N VAL A 520 -37.09 -5.59 -25.43
CA VAL A 520 -36.88 -5.02 -26.76
C VAL A 520 -37.52 -5.95 -27.80
N TYR A 521 -38.37 -5.42 -28.69
CA TYR A 521 -38.97 -6.26 -29.73
C TYR A 521 -37.91 -6.66 -30.77
N LEU A 522 -38.04 -7.87 -31.32
CA LEU A 522 -37.17 -8.38 -32.40
C LEU A 522 -37.15 -7.50 -33.66
N ASN A 523 -38.09 -6.56 -33.79
CA ASN A 523 -38.09 -5.56 -34.86
C ASN A 523 -37.08 -4.44 -34.62
N ASP A 524 -36.93 -3.98 -33.38
CA ASP A 524 -36.24 -2.73 -33.01
C ASP A 524 -34.71 -2.89 -32.92
N LEU A 525 -34.23 -4.12 -32.79
CA LEU A 525 -32.80 -4.46 -32.78
C LEU A 525 -32.12 -4.15 -34.13
N SER A 526 -30.82 -3.88 -34.11
CA SER A 526 -30.01 -3.83 -35.33
C SER A 526 -29.93 -5.21 -36.00
N TRP A 527 -29.57 -5.27 -37.30
CA TRP A 527 -29.38 -6.57 -37.97
C TRP A 527 -28.25 -7.36 -37.32
N ASP A 528 -27.14 -6.69 -36.96
CA ASP A 528 -26.02 -7.29 -36.24
C ASP A 528 -26.44 -7.89 -34.89
N ASP A 529 -27.35 -7.24 -34.15
CA ASP A 529 -27.83 -7.76 -32.86
C ASP A 529 -28.80 -8.93 -33.02
N LYS A 530 -29.64 -8.91 -34.05
CA LYS A 530 -30.44 -10.09 -34.44
C LYS A 530 -29.53 -11.25 -34.81
N GLU A 531 -28.46 -11.01 -35.56
CA GLU A 531 -27.48 -12.04 -35.92
C GLU A 531 -26.72 -12.58 -34.69
N LYS A 532 -26.32 -11.72 -33.74
CA LYS A 532 -25.71 -12.13 -32.46
C LYS A 532 -26.65 -13.03 -31.64
N ILE A 533 -27.94 -12.67 -31.55
CA ILE A 533 -28.96 -13.45 -30.83
C ILE A 533 -29.21 -14.80 -31.53
N ILE A 534 -29.30 -14.82 -32.86
CA ILE A 534 -29.43 -16.06 -33.65
C ILE A 534 -28.21 -16.96 -33.46
N LYS A 535 -26.99 -16.40 -33.51
CA LYS A 535 -25.74 -17.14 -33.24
C LYS A 535 -25.69 -17.69 -31.81
N ALA A 536 -26.10 -16.92 -30.80
CA ALA A 536 -26.17 -17.37 -29.41
C ALA A 536 -27.21 -18.49 -29.21
N LEU A 537 -28.39 -18.39 -29.85
CA LEU A 537 -29.41 -19.44 -29.84
C LEU A 537 -28.92 -20.72 -30.53
N LEU A 538 -28.30 -20.63 -31.71
CA LEU A 538 -27.71 -21.81 -32.37
C LEU A 538 -26.59 -22.43 -31.53
N PHE A 539 -25.75 -21.62 -30.88
CA PHE A 539 -24.71 -22.13 -29.99
C PHE A 539 -25.30 -22.88 -28.79
N PHE A 540 -26.32 -22.30 -28.12
CA PHE A 540 -27.01 -22.94 -27.01
C PHE A 540 -27.72 -24.25 -27.43
N ILE A 541 -28.37 -24.26 -28.60
CA ILE A 541 -29.02 -25.46 -29.15
C ILE A 541 -27.96 -26.53 -29.53
N ASN A 542 -26.82 -26.15 -30.10
CA ASN A 542 -25.72 -27.10 -30.32
C ASN A 542 -25.17 -27.67 -29.00
N GLN A 543 -25.01 -26.82 -27.99
CA GLN A 543 -24.48 -27.24 -26.68
C GLN A 543 -25.46 -28.13 -25.89
N THR A 544 -26.77 -27.95 -26.05
CA THR A 544 -27.80 -28.69 -25.29
C THR A 544 -28.44 -29.85 -26.04
N CYS A 545 -28.61 -29.77 -27.37
CA CYS A 545 -29.28 -30.79 -28.18
C CYS A 545 -28.32 -31.65 -29.02
N TYR A 546 -27.10 -31.17 -29.30
CA TYR A 546 -26.14 -31.86 -30.18
C TYR A 546 -24.81 -32.23 -29.51
N GLN A 547 -24.59 -31.94 -28.22
CA GLN A 547 -23.52 -32.62 -27.48
C GLN A 547 -23.82 -34.12 -27.41
N PRO A 548 -22.85 -35.00 -27.70
CA PRO A 548 -23.07 -36.43 -27.65
C PRO A 548 -23.32 -36.88 -26.21
N LEU A 549 -24.43 -37.60 -26.00
CA LEU A 549 -24.80 -38.28 -24.75
C LEU A 549 -23.75 -39.35 -24.40
N SER A 550 -22.64 -38.91 -23.82
CA SER A 550 -21.42 -39.68 -23.63
C SER A 550 -21.48 -40.48 -22.33
N LYS A 551 -22.21 -41.60 -22.40
CA LYS A 551 -22.19 -42.72 -21.44
C LYS A 551 -22.68 -42.37 -20.01
N THR A 552 -23.98 -42.13 -19.88
CA THR A 552 -24.72 -42.38 -18.64
C THR A 552 -25.71 -43.53 -18.86
N GLY A 553 -25.24 -44.78 -18.69
CA GLY A 553 -26.07 -45.98 -18.82
C GLY A 553 -25.25 -47.27 -18.95
N GLY A 554 -25.48 -48.21 -18.03
CA GLY A 554 -24.84 -49.53 -17.95
C GLY A 554 -23.48 -49.52 -17.24
N GLU A 555 -23.12 -50.53 -16.43
CA GLU A 555 -23.88 -51.72 -16.00
C GLU A 555 -23.32 -52.26 -14.66
N ASN A 556 -24.17 -52.96 -13.90
CA ASN A 556 -23.91 -54.06 -12.95
C ASN A 556 -22.79 -53.87 -11.88
N VAL A 557 -23.13 -53.76 -10.58
CA VAL A 557 -23.57 -54.83 -9.64
C VAL A 557 -22.40 -55.63 -9.04
N ASP A 558 -22.48 -55.83 -7.73
CA ASP A 558 -21.48 -56.41 -6.84
C ASP A 558 -21.16 -57.90 -7.10
N GLU A 559 -19.90 -58.30 -6.89
CA GLU A 559 -19.54 -59.64 -6.42
C GLU A 559 -18.34 -59.54 -5.45
N PRO A 560 -18.36 -60.19 -4.26
CA PRO A 560 -17.38 -59.96 -3.20
C PRO A 560 -16.20 -60.96 -3.15
N GLU A 561 -15.18 -60.57 -2.40
CA GLU A 561 -14.08 -61.39 -1.84
C GLU A 561 -14.57 -62.62 -1.01
N PRO A 562 -13.68 -63.56 -0.59
CA PRO A 562 -12.36 -63.98 -1.13
C PRO A 562 -12.21 -65.54 -1.15
N VAL A 563 -10.97 -66.06 -0.91
CA VAL A 563 -10.56 -67.41 -0.41
C VAL A 563 -9.71 -68.30 -1.35
N THR A 564 -8.38 -68.13 -1.20
CA THR A 564 -7.27 -69.11 -1.18
C THR A 564 -7.21 -70.39 -2.06
N ALA A 565 -5.99 -70.62 -2.57
CA ALA A 565 -5.27 -71.91 -2.67
C ALA A 565 -5.63 -72.94 -3.78
N ASN A 566 -5.08 -72.74 -4.98
CA ASN A 566 -3.82 -73.40 -5.40
C ASN A 566 -3.19 -72.66 -6.60
#